data_AF-U4R2R7-F1
#
_entry.id   AF-U4R2R7-F1
#
_cell.length_a   1.000
_cell.length_b   1.000
_cell.length_c   1.000
_cell.angle_alpha   90.00
_cell.angle_beta   90.00
_cell.angle_gamma   90.00
#
_symmetry.space_group_name_H-M   'P 1'
#
loop_
_entity.id
_entity.type
_entity.pdbx_description
1 polymer ?
#
loop_
_entity_poly.entity_id
_entity_poly.type
_entity_poly.pdbx_seq_one_letter_code
_entity_poly.pdbx_strand_id
1 'polypeptide(L)' 'MKKLKIVFKDKSQITYTIKDFVPWEPYFERNFKSDIESAVLQQYPIKNNKPIVLV' A
#
# COMPACT_ATOMS: atom_id res chain seq x y z
N MET A 1 -5.59 12.75 2.00
CA MET A 1 -6.00 11.34 1.85
C MET A 1 -4.77 10.52 1.49
N LYS A 2 -4.70 9.24 1.86
CA LYS A 2 -3.63 8.32 1.46
C LYS A 2 -4.17 7.26 0.52
N LYS A 3 -3.35 6.82 -0.44
CA LYS A 3 -3.60 5.66 -1.29
C LYS A 3 -2.52 4.62 -1.02
N LEU A 4 -2.93 3.40 -0.72
CA LEU A 4 -2.05 2.25 -0.59
C LEU A 4 -2.22 1.38 -1.82
N LYS A 5 -1.18 1.24 -2.63
CA LYS A 5 -1.14 0.36 -3.79
C LYS A 5 -0.27 -0.85 -3.46
N ILE A 6 -0.80 -2.05 -3.65
CA ILE A 6 -0.10 -3.32 -3.46
C ILE A 6 -0.10 -4.06 -4.80
N VAL A 7 1.06 -4.51 -5.23
CA VAL A 7 1.27 -5.33 -6.43
C VAL A 7 1.75 -6.71 -5.97
N PHE A 8 1.09 -7.74 -6.47
CA PHE A 8 1.41 -9.14 -6.17
C PHE A 8 2.28 -9.75 -7.27
N LYS A 9 2.97 -10.85 -6.95
CA LYS A 9 3.86 -11.58 -7.87
C LYS A 9 3.15 -12.12 -9.11
N ASP A 10 1.84 -12.38 -9.00
CA ASP A 10 0.97 -12.77 -10.12
C ASP A 10 0.56 -11.57 -11.02
N LYS A 11 1.09 -10.38 -10.74
CA LYS A 11 0.80 -9.09 -11.37
C LYS A 11 -0.58 -8.51 -11.04
N SER A 12 -1.37 -9.18 -10.20
CA SER A 12 -2.60 -8.60 -9.67
C SER A 12 -2.29 -7.40 -8.77
N GLN A 13 -3.25 -6.49 -8.63
CA GLN A 13 -3.05 -5.25 -7.88
C GLN A 13 -4.28 -4.94 -7.04
N ILE A 14 -4.04 -4.44 -5.82
CA ILE A 14 -5.09 -3.90 -4.95
C ILE A 14 -4.76 -2.46 -4.58
N THR A 15 -5.78 -1.61 -4.57
CA THR A 15 -5.67 -0.21 -4.16
C THR A 15 -6.65 0.10 -3.03
N TYR A 16 -6.15 0.67 -1.93
CA TYR A 16 -6.96 1.21 -0.84
C TYR A 16 -6.94 2.73 -0.85
N THR A 17 -8.09 3.33 -0.57
CA THR A 17 -8.20 4.76 -0.28
C THR A 17 -8.43 4.93 1.23
N ILE A 18 -7.48 5.58 1.90
CA ILE A 18 -7.38 5.65 3.37
C ILE A 18 -7.43 7.13 3.79
N LYS A 19 -8.16 7.45 4.85
CA LYS A 19 -8.16 8.82 5.41
C LYS A 19 -6.78 9.12 6.04
N ASP A 20 -6.31 10.36 6.00
CA ASP A 20 -4.93 10.69 6.41
C ASP A 20 -4.58 10.28 7.84
N PHE A 21 -5.56 10.39 8.75
CA PHE A 21 -5.41 10.06 10.16
C PHE A 21 -5.55 8.56 10.47
N VAL A 22 -5.92 7.74 9.48
CA VAL A 22 -6.08 6.29 9.66
C VAL A 22 -4.75 5.59 9.31
N PRO A 23 -4.27 4.65 10.15
CA PRO A 23 -3.08 3.85 9.85
C PRO A 23 -3.28 2.98 8.61
N TRP A 24 -2.23 2.82 7.81
CA TRP A 24 -2.27 2.02 6.56
C TRP A 24 -1.87 0.57 6.81
N GLU A 25 -1.15 0.31 7.89
CA GLU A 25 -0.57 -0.96 8.30
C GLU A 25 -1.62 -2.08 8.33
N PRO A 26 -2.83 -1.90 8.90
CA PRO A 26 -3.85 -2.96 8.90
C PRO A 26 -4.33 -3.37 7.50
N TYR A 27 -4.30 -2.44 6.54
CA TYR A 27 -4.69 -2.70 5.15
C TYR A 27 -3.60 -3.46 4.39
N PHE A 28 -2.35 -3.30 4.80
CA PHE A 28 -1.21 -4.03 4.26
C PHE A 28 -1.08 -5.42 4.87
N GLU A 29 -1.15 -5.53 6.20
CA GLU A 29 -0.99 -6.79 6.97
C GLU A 29 -2.06 -7.85 6.67
N ARG A 30 -3.22 -7.46 6.14
CA ARG A 30 -4.29 -8.40 5.76
C ARG A 30 -3.97 -9.25 4.52
N ASN A 31 -2.92 -8.93 3.77
CA ASN A 31 -2.55 -9.63 2.55
C ASN A 31 -1.37 -10.58 2.83
N PHE A 32 -1.27 -11.68 2.09
CA PHE A 32 -0.17 -12.62 2.20
C PHE A 32 1.15 -11.97 1.76
N LYS A 33 2.02 -11.62 2.72
CA LYS A 33 3.31 -10.95 2.46
C LYS A 33 4.21 -11.71 1.48
N SER A 34 4.16 -13.05 1.51
CA SER A 34 4.89 -13.92 0.57
C SER A 34 4.55 -13.65 -0.90
N ASP A 35 3.35 -13.16 -1.16
CA ASP A 35 2.80 -13.01 -2.51
C ASP A 35 2.91 -11.56 -2.99
N ILE A 36 3.31 -10.64 -2.12
CA ILE A 36 3.51 -9.23 -2.44
C ILE A 36 4.85 -9.06 -3.16
N GLU A 37 4.81 -8.42 -4.32
CA GLU A 37 6.00 -8.00 -5.06
C GLU A 37 6.42 -6.60 -4.63
N SER A 38 5.47 -5.67 -4.51
CA SER A 38 5.76 -4.31 -4.06
C SER A 38 4.55 -3.64 -3.43
N ALA A 39 4.78 -2.68 -2.54
CA ALA A 39 3.74 -1.85 -1.96
C ALA A 39 4.20 -0.38 -1.88
N VAL A 40 3.30 0.54 -2.21
CA VAL A 40 3.55 1.99 -2.24
C VAL A 40 2.44 2.71 -1.50
N LEU A 41 2.84 3.56 -0.55
CA LEU A 41 1.95 4.50 0.13
C LEU A 41 2.11 5.89 -0.50
N GLN A 42 1.03 6.39 -1.08
CA GLN A 42 0.97 7.69 -1.74
C GLN A 42 0.09 8.64 -0.93
N GLN A 43 0.61 9.81 -0.55
CA GLN A 43 -0.19 10.86 0.09
C GLN A 43 -0.75 11.81 -0.96
N TYR A 44 -2.02 12.21 -0.81
CA TYR A 44 -2.73 13.15 -1.66
C TYR A 44 -2.76 14.56 -1.04
N PRO A 45 -2.56 15.64 -1.83
CA PRO A 45 -2.24 15.65 -3.27
C PRO A 45 -0.89 14.98 -3.54
N ILE A 46 -0.68 14.46 -4.76
CA ILE A 46 0.49 13.64 -5.17
C ILE A 46 1.79 14.40 -4.91
N LYS A 47 2.24 14.39 -3.66
CA LYS A 47 3.40 15.12 -3.17
C LYS A 47 4.45 14.15 -2.68
N ASN A 48 4.01 13.09 -1.99
CA ASN A 48 4.92 12.17 -1.30
C ASN A 48 4.48 10.72 -1.57
N ASN A 49 5.28 10.02 -2.35
CA ASN A 49 5.20 8.56 -2.48
C ASN A 49 6.28 7.96 -1.60
N LYS A 50 5.92 6.96 -0.78
CA LYS A 50 6.86 6.23 0.06
C LYS A 50 6.74 4.74 -0.26
N PRO A 51 7.85 4.05 -0.58
CA PRO A 51 7.84 2.60 -0.66
C PRO A 51 7.59 2.02 0.73
N ILE A 52 6.89 0.90 0.79
CA ILE A 52 6.71 0.12 2.02
C ILE A 52 7.77 -0.99 2.03
N VAL A 53 8.59 -1.02 3.07
CA VAL A 53 9.63 -2.06 3.23
C VAL A 53 8.94 -3.37 3.61
N LEU A 54 9.13 -4.38 2.77
CA LEU A 54 8.69 -5.75 3.01
C LEU A 54 9.75 -6.39 3.92
N VAL A 55 9.49 -6.48 5.23
CA VAL A 55 10.32 -7.22 6.21
C VAL A 55 9.68 -8.58 6.49
#